data_AF-A0A9P1EBI2-F1
#
_entry.id   AF-A0A9P1EBI2-F1
#
_cell.length_a   1.000
_cell.length_b   1.000
_cell.length_c   1.000
_cell.angle_alpha   90.00
_cell.angle_beta   90.00
_cell.angle_gamma   90.00
#
_symmetry.space_group_name_H-M   'P 1'
#
loop_
_entity.id
_entity.type
_entity.pdbx_description
1 polymer ?
#
loop_
_entity_poly.entity_id
_entity_poly.type
_entity_poly.pdbx_seq_one_letter_code
_entity_poly.pdbx_strand_id
1 'polypeptide(L)'
;MVGRTIQVFGFPHLISAEAAKTWIEKHTTKRGCVYALEVKMSKGASRAYAIVQFSTSESSEEIINLAKQHKLYYRTSFLTAKELAGTHIMEPKSYAHEMDKVAVCFGCQTRRDGFHALWRKRNVSVKFGIGFKNVFLLLFHASTQYKLQLSREGISKITQYYPQHDQNAKFLVIQMFSAPRIYKNTEESIYTFFKETPDDRWVRTTDFTQNCIIGQSSALCMNLHLDIELPNLCDDFAYDNQIVTHFTMDYSSSFSSNSVLAPIFHPPLGLELPFKLHFKICSLVQHGCIPGPSLNDEFLSLVDPRKVDISLIEYALEKMYRLKECCYDPVKWLTEQYSCKFKHKIKSNVINLDEGLMYVRRVIVTPMRVYFCGPDAILSNRVLRYYYEDIDNFIRVSFMDEDWERMHSVDLSPYPPTKGVVVRTDIFNRIMKILENGIVIGDKAFEFLAFSSSQLRESSLWMFASRPGLSATDIRSWMGDFKMIKNVAKYAARLGQSFGSSRETFVVGKDEIQIIPDIEIHKEGKNYTFSDGIGKISADFAQKVVYGSNLTHSI
;
A
#
# COMPACT_ATOMS: atom_id res chain seq x y z
N MET A 1 -19.25 10.31 -28.09
CA MET A 1 -20.70 10.04 -28.05
C MET A 1 -20.90 8.65 -27.49
N VAL A 2 -21.63 8.53 -26.38
CA VAL A 2 -21.92 7.24 -25.77
C VAL A 2 -22.99 6.52 -26.62
N GLY A 3 -22.78 5.23 -26.92
CA GLY A 3 -23.78 4.46 -27.65
C GLY A 3 -24.99 4.12 -26.78
N ARG A 4 -26.13 3.86 -27.42
CA ARG A 4 -27.40 3.56 -26.75
C ARG A 4 -27.36 2.17 -26.11
N THR A 5 -28.19 2.00 -25.08
CA THR A 5 -28.46 0.70 -24.46
C THR A 5 -29.78 0.15 -24.97
N ILE A 6 -29.78 -1.12 -25.37
CA ILE A 6 -30.97 -1.82 -25.86
C ILE A 6 -31.20 -3.10 -25.06
N GLN A 7 -32.45 -3.52 -24.99
CA GLN A 7 -32.83 -4.86 -24.54
C GLN A 7 -33.15 -5.73 -25.74
N VAL A 8 -32.42 -6.83 -25.91
CA VAL A 8 -32.71 -7.90 -26.88
C VAL A 8 -33.40 -9.04 -26.14
N PHE A 9 -34.69 -9.22 -26.38
CA PHE A 9 -35.53 -10.23 -25.73
C PHE A 9 -35.86 -11.38 -26.69
N GLY A 10 -35.92 -12.60 -26.15
CA GLY A 10 -36.45 -13.76 -26.87
C GLY A 10 -35.50 -14.96 -26.95
N PHE A 11 -34.36 -14.92 -26.26
CA PHE A 11 -33.45 -16.06 -26.19
C PHE A 11 -34.14 -17.25 -25.51
N PRO A 12 -33.97 -18.48 -26.02
CA PRO A 12 -34.72 -19.65 -25.53
C PRO A 12 -34.33 -20.10 -24.12
N HIS A 13 -33.14 -19.74 -23.64
CA HIS A 13 -32.61 -20.02 -22.29
C HIS A 13 -31.50 -19.01 -21.97
N LEU A 14 -30.95 -19.04 -20.75
CA LEU A 14 -29.76 -18.25 -20.41
C LEU A 14 -28.57 -18.67 -21.28
N ILE A 15 -28.12 -17.78 -22.15
CA ILE A 15 -26.89 -17.96 -22.92
C ILE A 15 -25.75 -17.20 -22.25
N SER A 16 -24.51 -17.63 -22.44
CA SER A 16 -23.35 -16.87 -21.96
C SER A 16 -23.29 -15.50 -22.63
N ALA A 17 -22.78 -14.49 -21.92
CA ALA A 17 -22.54 -13.16 -22.44
C ALA A 17 -21.62 -13.16 -23.66
N GLU A 18 -20.60 -14.02 -23.70
CA GLU A 18 -19.71 -14.12 -24.88
C GLU A 18 -20.45 -14.64 -26.11
N ALA A 19 -21.33 -15.64 -25.95
CA ALA A 19 -22.19 -16.12 -27.04
C ALA A 19 -23.18 -15.04 -27.52
N ALA A 20 -23.78 -14.30 -26.59
CA ALA A 20 -24.67 -13.19 -26.91
C ALA A 20 -23.93 -12.08 -27.66
N LYS A 21 -22.78 -11.64 -27.14
CA LYS A 21 -21.90 -10.64 -27.75
C LYS A 21 -21.47 -11.04 -29.16
N THR A 22 -20.90 -12.24 -29.32
CA THR A 22 -20.43 -12.74 -30.62
C THR A 22 -21.58 -12.78 -31.63
N TRP A 23 -22.78 -13.17 -31.18
CA TRP A 23 -23.95 -13.18 -32.06
C TRP A 23 -24.42 -11.77 -32.43
N ILE A 24 -24.46 -10.83 -31.48
CA ILE A 24 -24.83 -9.42 -31.74
C ILE A 24 -23.85 -8.78 -32.71
N GLU A 25 -22.55 -8.90 -32.46
CA GLU A 25 -21.51 -8.25 -33.28
C GLU A 25 -21.47 -8.77 -34.72
N LYS A 26 -21.95 -10.00 -34.97
CA LYS A 26 -22.12 -10.55 -36.33
C LYS A 26 -23.23 -9.85 -37.13
N HIS A 27 -24.20 -9.25 -36.45
CA HIS A 27 -25.34 -8.56 -37.06
C HIS A 27 -25.14 -7.04 -37.11
N THR A 28 -23.95 -6.57 -36.74
CA THR A 28 -23.56 -5.16 -36.83
C THR A 28 -22.40 -4.97 -37.78
N THR A 29 -22.33 -3.82 -38.44
CA THR A 29 -21.28 -3.52 -39.43
C THR A 29 -19.90 -3.36 -38.78
N LYS A 30 -19.87 -2.99 -37.49
CA LYS A 30 -18.65 -2.78 -36.71
C LYS A 30 -18.44 -3.89 -35.68
N ARG A 31 -17.36 -4.67 -35.83
CA ARG A 31 -16.94 -5.62 -34.79
C ARG A 31 -16.43 -4.90 -33.54
N GLY A 32 -16.59 -5.51 -32.36
CA GLY A 32 -16.21 -4.89 -31.09
C GLY A 32 -17.09 -3.70 -30.69
N CYS A 33 -18.33 -3.62 -31.20
CA CYS A 33 -19.25 -2.52 -30.92
C CYS A 33 -19.92 -2.64 -29.54
N VAL A 34 -19.98 -3.84 -28.95
CA VAL A 34 -20.58 -4.06 -27.63
C VAL A 34 -19.64 -3.56 -26.54
N TYR A 35 -20.10 -2.60 -25.74
CA TYR A 35 -19.36 -2.02 -24.62
C TYR A 35 -19.61 -2.79 -23.32
N ALA A 36 -20.86 -3.09 -23.02
CA ALA A 36 -21.27 -3.87 -21.87
C ALA A 36 -22.50 -4.72 -22.22
N LEU A 37 -22.62 -5.89 -21.61
CA LEU A 37 -23.72 -6.82 -21.87
C LEU A 37 -24.04 -7.64 -20.63
N GLU A 38 -25.33 -7.74 -20.30
CA GLU A 38 -25.83 -8.61 -19.22
C GLU A 38 -26.97 -9.49 -19.73
N VAL A 39 -26.88 -10.79 -19.49
CA VAL A 39 -27.94 -11.76 -19.81
C VAL A 39 -28.71 -12.11 -18.55
N LYS A 40 -30.04 -11.98 -18.60
CA LYS A 40 -30.93 -12.23 -17.46
C LYS A 40 -32.13 -13.09 -17.88
N MET A 41 -32.65 -13.85 -16.93
CA MET A 41 -33.90 -14.59 -17.11
C MET A 41 -35.08 -13.64 -16.92
N SER A 42 -36.11 -13.76 -17.75
CA SER A 42 -37.35 -13.01 -17.55
C SER A 42 -38.13 -13.56 -16.35
N LYS A 43 -38.71 -12.66 -15.52
CA LYS A 43 -39.52 -13.08 -14.37
C LYS A 43 -40.77 -13.80 -14.85
N GLY A 44 -40.89 -15.10 -14.56
CA GLY A 44 -42.07 -15.91 -14.88
C GLY A 44 -42.19 -16.37 -16.34
N ALA A 45 -41.15 -16.23 -17.16
CA ALA A 45 -41.15 -16.75 -18.54
C ALA A 45 -39.96 -17.70 -18.78
N SER A 46 -40.09 -18.61 -19.74
CA SER A 46 -39.02 -19.54 -20.15
C SER A 46 -37.92 -18.89 -21.00
N ARG A 47 -38.07 -17.60 -21.35
CA ARG A 47 -37.15 -16.88 -22.25
C ARG A 47 -36.24 -15.93 -21.49
N ALA A 48 -35.00 -15.81 -21.97
CA ALA A 48 -34.01 -14.88 -21.49
C ALA A 48 -33.92 -13.62 -22.37
N TYR A 49 -33.29 -12.60 -21.84
CA TYR A 49 -33.00 -11.36 -22.55
C TYR A 49 -31.59 -10.87 -22.24
N ALA A 50 -31.00 -10.13 -23.18
CA ALA A 50 -29.75 -9.43 -23.01
C ALA A 50 -30.01 -7.92 -22.93
N ILE A 51 -29.41 -7.25 -21.94
CA ILE A 51 -29.24 -5.80 -21.93
C ILE A 51 -27.88 -5.52 -22.53
N VAL A 52 -27.81 -4.68 -23.56
CA VAL A 52 -26.62 -4.49 -24.38
C VAL A 52 -26.37 -3.00 -24.53
N GLN A 53 -25.25 -2.53 -24.02
CA GLN A 53 -24.77 -1.17 -24.19
C GLN A 53 -23.74 -1.15 -25.32
N PHE A 54 -23.97 -0.30 -26.33
CA PHE A 54 -23.08 -0.17 -27.47
C PHE A 54 -22.07 0.97 -27.29
N SER A 55 -20.96 0.88 -28.03
CA SER A 55 -19.95 1.95 -28.09
C SER A 55 -20.39 3.11 -28.97
N THR A 56 -21.28 2.86 -29.95
CA THR A 56 -21.82 3.86 -30.89
C THR A 56 -23.32 3.66 -31.08
N SER A 57 -24.05 4.74 -31.39
CA SER A 57 -25.51 4.68 -31.61
C SER A 57 -25.87 3.93 -32.89
N GLU A 58 -25.05 4.02 -33.94
CA GLU A 58 -25.27 3.35 -35.23
C GLU A 58 -25.44 1.83 -35.08
N SER A 59 -24.55 1.17 -34.32
CA SER A 59 -24.63 -0.29 -34.12
C SER A 59 -25.88 -0.72 -33.35
N SER A 60 -26.40 0.13 -32.46
CA SER A 60 -27.66 -0.14 -31.76
C SER A 60 -28.87 -0.01 -32.69
N GLU A 61 -28.84 0.95 -33.63
CA GLU A 61 -29.91 1.18 -34.60
C GLU A 61 -30.00 0.05 -35.63
N GLU A 62 -28.87 -0.51 -36.07
CA GLU A 62 -28.82 -1.69 -36.95
C GLU A 62 -29.60 -2.86 -36.34
N ILE A 63 -29.36 -3.18 -35.06
CA ILE A 63 -30.05 -4.28 -34.37
C ILE A 63 -31.55 -3.99 -34.21
N ILE A 64 -31.92 -2.76 -33.84
CA ILE A 64 -33.33 -2.36 -33.73
C ILE A 64 -34.03 -2.47 -35.09
N ASN A 65 -33.39 -2.03 -36.17
CA ASN A 65 -33.95 -2.08 -37.52
C ASN A 65 -34.12 -3.53 -38.01
N LEU A 66 -33.15 -4.41 -37.76
CA LEU A 66 -33.26 -5.84 -38.06
C LEU A 66 -34.41 -6.51 -37.29
N ALA A 67 -34.61 -6.15 -36.02
CA ALA A 67 -35.73 -6.64 -35.22
C ALA A 67 -37.08 -6.17 -35.80
N LYS A 68 -37.20 -4.89 -36.18
CA LYS A 68 -38.42 -4.33 -36.81
C LYS A 68 -38.75 -4.98 -38.16
N GLN A 69 -37.74 -5.39 -38.93
CA GLN A 69 -37.91 -6.09 -40.20
C GLN A 69 -38.20 -7.59 -40.05
N HIS A 70 -38.37 -8.09 -38.82
CA HIS A 70 -38.53 -9.52 -38.52
C HIS A 70 -37.38 -10.41 -39.02
N LYS A 71 -36.14 -9.87 -39.09
CA LYS A 71 -34.95 -10.59 -39.58
C LYS A 71 -34.00 -11.05 -38.47
N LEU A 72 -34.34 -10.77 -37.21
CA LEU A 72 -33.47 -11.04 -36.07
C LEU A 72 -33.81 -12.39 -35.41
N TYR A 73 -33.02 -13.42 -35.69
CA TYR A 73 -33.22 -14.78 -35.16
C TYR A 73 -31.97 -15.30 -34.44
N TYR A 74 -32.20 -15.95 -33.30
CA TYR A 74 -31.20 -16.77 -32.63
C TYR A 74 -31.61 -18.24 -32.73
N ARG A 75 -30.94 -18.99 -33.60
CA ARG A 75 -31.35 -20.34 -34.03
C ARG A 75 -32.79 -20.29 -34.57
N THR A 76 -33.74 -20.91 -33.89
CA THR A 76 -35.16 -20.93 -34.25
C THR A 76 -36.00 -19.89 -33.49
N SER A 77 -35.40 -19.15 -32.55
CA SER A 77 -36.10 -18.17 -31.71
C SER A 77 -36.06 -16.78 -32.31
N PHE A 78 -37.23 -16.20 -32.56
CA PHE A 78 -37.36 -14.81 -32.97
C PHE A 78 -37.00 -13.87 -31.81
N LEU A 79 -36.19 -12.85 -32.11
CA LEU A 79 -35.73 -11.85 -31.14
C LEU A 79 -36.32 -10.48 -31.42
N THR A 80 -36.73 -9.81 -30.36
CA THR A 80 -37.19 -8.41 -30.38
C THR A 80 -36.15 -7.52 -29.72
N ALA A 81 -35.89 -6.34 -30.27
CA ALA A 81 -35.00 -5.34 -29.69
C ALA A 81 -35.78 -4.06 -29.37
N LYS A 82 -35.55 -3.51 -28.17
CA LYS A 82 -36.11 -2.21 -27.77
C LYS A 82 -35.06 -1.36 -27.10
N GLU A 83 -35.09 -0.06 -27.34
CA GLU A 83 -34.22 0.88 -26.65
C GLU A 83 -34.60 1.02 -25.19
N LEU A 84 -33.59 1.13 -24.33
CA LEU A 84 -33.75 1.45 -22.91
C LEU A 84 -33.14 2.84 -22.67
N ALA A 85 -33.91 3.88 -22.97
CA ALA A 85 -33.47 5.27 -22.84
C ALA A 85 -33.02 5.58 -21.40
N GLY A 86 -31.90 6.27 -21.25
CA GLY A 86 -31.35 6.68 -19.96
C GLY A 86 -30.77 5.56 -19.10
N THR A 87 -30.68 4.32 -19.62
CA THR A 87 -29.99 3.22 -18.90
C THR A 87 -28.58 3.04 -19.44
N HIS A 88 -27.61 3.02 -18.53
CA HIS A 88 -26.26 2.55 -18.79
C HIS A 88 -26.00 1.35 -17.89
N ILE A 89 -25.41 0.30 -18.46
CA ILE A 89 -24.92 -0.82 -17.65
C ILE A 89 -23.70 -0.35 -16.86
N MET A 90 -22.84 0.44 -17.51
CA MET A 90 -21.79 1.19 -16.83
C MET A 90 -21.49 2.50 -17.55
N GLU A 91 -20.89 3.45 -16.84
CA GLU A 91 -20.31 4.63 -17.47
C GLU A 91 -19.08 4.26 -18.30
N PRO A 92 -19.00 4.70 -19.57
CA PRO A 92 -17.80 4.45 -20.36
C PRO A 92 -16.61 5.18 -19.78
N LYS A 93 -15.53 4.45 -19.48
CA LYS A 93 -14.28 5.07 -19.05
C LYS A 93 -13.55 5.62 -20.27
N SER A 94 -12.87 6.75 -20.06
CA SER A 94 -12.03 7.40 -21.05
C SER A 94 -10.62 7.57 -20.50
N TYR A 95 -9.64 7.31 -21.35
CA TYR A 95 -8.22 7.41 -21.05
C TYR A 95 -7.60 8.46 -21.97
N ALA A 96 -6.55 9.13 -21.49
CA ALA A 96 -5.80 10.08 -22.30
C ALA A 96 -4.98 9.35 -23.38
N HIS A 97 -4.47 8.16 -23.03
CA HIS A 97 -3.67 7.36 -23.93
C HIS A 97 -3.73 5.87 -23.51
N GLU A 98 -3.69 4.96 -24.46
CA GLU A 98 -3.75 3.51 -24.24
C GLU A 98 -2.75 2.78 -25.14
N MET A 99 -2.02 1.83 -24.56
CA MET A 99 -1.08 0.96 -25.27
C MET A 99 -1.36 -0.49 -24.91
N ASP A 100 -1.49 -1.36 -25.91
CA ASP A 100 -1.69 -2.79 -25.70
C ASP A 100 -0.44 -3.59 -26.05
N LYS A 101 -0.38 -4.81 -25.52
CA LYS A 101 0.69 -5.79 -25.77
C LYS A 101 2.08 -5.33 -25.31
N VAL A 102 2.14 -4.46 -24.32
CA VAL A 102 3.41 -3.96 -23.76
C VAL A 102 4.08 -5.05 -22.91
N ALA A 103 5.41 -5.15 -23.01
CA ALA A 103 6.21 -5.95 -22.10
C ALA A 103 6.69 -5.07 -20.94
N VAL A 104 6.32 -5.44 -19.72
CA VAL A 104 6.56 -4.67 -18.50
C VAL A 104 7.44 -5.50 -17.55
N CYS A 105 8.48 -4.87 -17.02
CA CYS A 105 9.41 -5.46 -16.07
C CYS A 105 9.40 -4.66 -14.76
N PHE A 106 9.14 -5.33 -13.65
CA PHE A 106 9.28 -4.79 -12.30
C PHE A 106 10.67 -5.14 -11.77
N GLY A 107 11.36 -4.16 -11.21
CA GLY A 107 12.70 -4.38 -10.66
C GLY A 107 13.35 -3.13 -10.10
N CYS A 108 14.67 -3.07 -10.21
CA CYS A 108 15.48 -1.95 -9.71
C CYS A 108 16.40 -1.45 -10.81
N GLN A 109 16.50 -0.13 -10.95
CA GLN A 109 17.58 0.46 -11.73
C GLN A 109 18.87 0.35 -10.93
N THR A 110 19.87 -0.34 -11.48
CA THR A 110 21.16 -0.59 -10.80
C THR A 110 22.28 0.27 -11.37
N ARG A 111 22.10 0.84 -12.57
CA ARG A 111 23.03 1.75 -13.24
C ARG A 111 22.24 2.80 -14.02
N ARG A 112 22.90 3.86 -14.49
CA ARG A 112 22.25 4.89 -15.33
C ARG A 112 21.66 4.32 -16.61
N ASP A 113 22.27 3.28 -17.17
CA ASP A 113 21.92 2.60 -18.43
C ASP A 113 21.64 1.09 -18.21
N GLY A 114 21.34 0.70 -16.96
CA GLY A 114 21.14 -0.70 -16.59
C GLY A 114 19.95 -0.89 -15.66
N PHE A 115 19.11 -1.87 -16.01
CA PHE A 115 17.92 -2.25 -15.26
C PHE A 115 17.98 -3.72 -14.88
N HIS A 116 17.63 -3.99 -13.63
CA HIS A 116 17.64 -5.32 -13.07
C HIS A 116 16.21 -5.78 -12.85
N ALA A 117 15.70 -6.61 -13.77
CA ALA A 117 14.34 -7.10 -13.79
C ALA A 117 14.17 -8.30 -12.85
N LEU A 118 13.31 -8.13 -11.85
CA LEU A 118 12.95 -9.20 -10.91
C LEU A 118 11.72 -9.97 -11.37
N TRP A 119 10.78 -9.29 -12.04
CA TRP A 119 9.60 -9.92 -12.61
C TRP A 119 9.23 -9.30 -13.96
N ARG A 120 8.87 -10.14 -14.93
CA ARG A 120 8.50 -9.71 -16.28
C ARG A 120 7.13 -10.23 -16.66
N LYS A 121 6.31 -9.35 -17.23
CA LYS A 121 5.02 -9.68 -17.82
C LYS A 121 4.92 -9.16 -19.24
N ARG A 122 4.48 -10.04 -20.15
CA ARG A 122 4.12 -9.68 -21.52
C ARG A 122 2.61 -9.53 -21.64
N ASN A 123 2.16 -8.89 -22.72
CA ASN A 123 0.75 -8.66 -23.01
C ASN A 123 0.03 -7.84 -21.94
N VAL A 124 0.68 -6.80 -21.44
CA VAL A 124 0.10 -5.84 -20.50
C VAL A 124 -0.57 -4.72 -21.30
N SER A 125 -1.79 -4.35 -20.90
CA SER A 125 -2.46 -3.14 -21.39
C SER A 125 -2.16 -2.00 -20.43
N VAL A 126 -1.56 -0.93 -20.95
CA VAL A 126 -1.14 0.25 -20.21
C VAL A 126 -2.07 1.40 -20.56
N LYS A 127 -2.77 1.95 -19.58
CA LYS A 127 -3.72 3.04 -19.78
C LYS A 127 -3.35 4.23 -18.93
N PHE A 128 -3.29 5.41 -19.53
CA PHE A 128 -3.02 6.67 -18.85
C PHE A 128 -4.34 7.39 -18.57
N GLY A 129 -4.63 7.64 -17.30
CA GLY A 129 -5.80 8.41 -16.89
C GLY A 129 -5.73 9.86 -17.39
N ILE A 130 -6.90 10.51 -17.48
CA ILE A 130 -7.00 11.91 -17.87
C ILE A 130 -6.17 12.79 -16.92
N GLY A 131 -5.37 13.70 -17.49
CA GLY A 131 -4.45 14.56 -16.74
C GLY A 131 -3.34 13.79 -16.02
N PHE A 132 -3.02 12.58 -16.49
CA PHE A 132 -1.94 11.71 -15.99
C PHE A 132 -1.96 11.45 -14.47
N LYS A 133 -3.12 11.62 -13.82
CA LYS A 133 -3.29 11.36 -12.39
C LYS A 133 -2.91 9.94 -12.00
N ASN A 134 -3.20 8.98 -12.87
CA ASN A 134 -2.92 7.57 -12.66
C ASN A 134 -2.47 6.88 -13.95
N VAL A 135 -1.53 5.96 -13.82
CA VAL A 135 -1.17 4.98 -14.85
C VAL A 135 -1.68 3.62 -14.42
N PHE A 136 -2.45 2.96 -15.27
CA PHE A 136 -3.04 1.65 -15.02
C PHE A 136 -2.35 0.58 -15.86
N LEU A 137 -1.95 -0.52 -15.23
CA LEU A 137 -1.44 -1.71 -15.88
C LEU A 137 -2.45 -2.84 -15.68
N LEU A 138 -3.07 -3.29 -16.76
CA LEU A 138 -4.04 -4.37 -16.77
C LEU A 138 -3.36 -5.63 -17.32
N LEU A 139 -3.36 -6.70 -16.53
CA LEU A 139 -2.69 -7.95 -16.89
C LEU A 139 -3.42 -9.16 -16.32
N PHE A 140 -3.18 -10.33 -16.92
CA PHE A 140 -3.65 -11.61 -16.38
C PHE A 140 -2.51 -12.37 -15.71
N HIS A 141 -2.76 -12.95 -14.54
CA HIS A 141 -1.82 -13.84 -13.85
C HIS A 141 -2.59 -15.01 -13.23
N ALA A 142 -2.17 -16.25 -13.51
CA ALA A 142 -2.85 -17.48 -13.06
C ALA A 142 -4.38 -17.44 -13.29
N SER A 143 -4.80 -17.12 -14.52
CA SER A 143 -6.21 -16.99 -14.94
C SER A 143 -7.02 -15.90 -14.22
N THR A 144 -6.37 -15.05 -13.43
CA THR A 144 -7.02 -13.92 -12.74
C THR A 144 -6.58 -12.61 -13.39
N GLN A 145 -7.52 -11.70 -13.59
CA GLN A 145 -7.23 -10.35 -14.06
C GLN A 145 -6.81 -9.45 -12.89
N TYR A 146 -5.72 -8.71 -13.07
CA TYR A 146 -5.20 -7.73 -12.12
C TYR A 146 -5.11 -6.34 -12.76
N LYS A 147 -5.35 -5.32 -11.94
CA LYS A 147 -5.15 -3.91 -12.25
C LYS A 147 -4.12 -3.36 -11.26
N LEU A 148 -3.01 -2.86 -11.76
CA LEU A 148 -2.02 -2.13 -10.97
C LEU A 148 -2.18 -0.65 -11.28
N GLN A 149 -2.26 0.18 -10.25
CA GLN A 149 -2.46 1.62 -10.37
C GLN A 149 -1.27 2.34 -9.75
N LEU A 150 -0.55 3.09 -10.58
CA LEU A 150 0.48 4.03 -10.15
C LEU A 150 -0.12 5.43 -10.12
N SER A 151 -0.11 6.08 -8.96
CA SER A 151 -0.49 7.49 -8.87
C SER A 151 0.64 8.39 -9.34
N ARG A 152 0.31 9.61 -9.77
CA ARG A 152 1.30 10.62 -10.16
C ARG A 152 2.27 10.93 -9.02
N GLU A 153 1.76 11.04 -7.80
CA GLU A 153 2.53 11.32 -6.59
C GLU A 153 3.49 10.18 -6.23
N GLY A 154 3.19 8.96 -6.69
CA GLY A 154 4.04 7.79 -6.51
C GLY A 154 5.19 7.70 -7.50
N ILE A 155 5.22 8.54 -8.55
CA ILE A 155 6.26 8.52 -9.59
C ILE A 155 7.30 9.59 -9.28
N SER A 156 8.56 9.18 -9.14
CA SER A 156 9.68 10.08 -8.85
C SER A 156 10.31 10.66 -10.13
N LYS A 157 10.66 9.79 -11.08
CA LYS A 157 11.31 10.17 -12.34
C LYS A 157 10.87 9.22 -13.43
N ILE A 158 10.69 9.74 -14.64
CA ILE A 158 10.54 8.94 -15.84
C ILE A 158 11.75 9.19 -16.74
N THR A 159 12.38 8.13 -17.23
CA THR A 159 13.51 8.23 -18.15
C THR A 159 13.28 7.32 -19.35
N GLN A 160 13.39 7.89 -20.54
CA GLN A 160 13.29 7.16 -21.78
C GLN A 160 14.68 6.88 -22.34
N TYR A 161 14.91 5.62 -22.73
CA TYR A 161 16.17 5.15 -23.29
C TYR A 161 16.00 4.68 -24.73
N TYR A 162 16.93 5.14 -25.56
CA TYR A 162 17.06 4.75 -26.96
C TYR A 162 18.40 4.02 -27.16
N PRO A 163 18.40 2.68 -27.24
CA PRO A 163 19.61 1.90 -27.48
C PRO A 163 20.08 2.05 -28.93
N GLN A 164 21.35 2.40 -29.14
CA GLN A 164 21.91 2.59 -30.49
C GLN A 164 21.95 1.30 -31.32
N HIS A 165 22.15 0.15 -30.67
CA HIS A 165 22.25 -1.16 -31.35
C HIS A 165 20.91 -1.84 -31.64
N ASP A 166 19.80 -1.34 -31.06
CA ASP A 166 18.45 -1.84 -31.34
C ASP A 166 17.57 -0.67 -31.77
N GLN A 167 17.65 -0.34 -33.06
CA GLN A 167 16.96 0.79 -33.66
C GLN A 167 15.44 0.61 -33.75
N ASN A 168 14.84 -0.44 -33.15
CA ASN A 168 13.39 -0.64 -33.12
C ASN A 168 12.81 -0.63 -31.69
N ALA A 169 13.67 -0.63 -30.67
CA ALA A 169 13.26 -0.66 -29.28
C ALA A 169 13.42 0.71 -28.61
N LYS A 170 12.50 1.02 -27.70
CA LYS A 170 12.67 2.07 -26.70
C LYS A 170 12.26 1.54 -25.33
N PHE A 171 12.97 1.97 -24.30
CA PHE A 171 12.67 1.59 -22.92
C PHE A 171 12.20 2.80 -22.13
N LEU A 172 11.08 2.65 -21.43
CA LEU A 172 10.57 3.67 -20.52
C LEU A 172 10.76 3.17 -19.08
N VAL A 173 11.68 3.79 -18.33
CA VAL A 173 11.92 3.48 -16.92
C VAL A 173 11.20 4.50 -16.06
N ILE A 174 10.32 4.02 -15.19
CA ILE A 174 9.57 4.82 -14.21
C ILE A 174 10.12 4.47 -12.83
N GLN A 175 10.83 5.41 -12.22
CA GLN A 175 11.28 5.30 -10.83
C GLN A 175 10.13 5.65 -9.89
N MET A 176 9.92 4.83 -8.86
CA MET A 176 8.75 4.90 -7.99
C MET A 176 9.15 5.25 -6.56
N PHE A 177 8.44 6.20 -5.97
CA PHE A 177 8.50 6.48 -4.53
C PHE A 177 7.61 5.52 -3.73
N SER A 178 6.41 5.24 -4.25
CA SER A 178 5.47 4.28 -3.69
C SER A 178 5.18 3.13 -4.64
N ALA A 179 4.78 1.98 -4.11
CA ALA A 179 4.39 0.84 -4.94
C ALA A 179 3.02 1.09 -5.61
N PRO A 180 2.73 0.38 -6.73
CA PRO A 180 1.39 0.43 -7.32
C PRO A 180 0.34 -0.19 -6.38
N ARG A 181 -0.84 0.42 -6.33
CA ARG A 181 -2.03 -0.23 -5.75
C ARG A 181 -2.46 -1.39 -6.65
N ILE A 182 -2.62 -2.58 -6.08
CA ILE A 182 -3.05 -3.78 -6.82
C ILE A 182 -4.51 -4.12 -6.53
N TYR A 183 -5.25 -4.36 -7.60
CA TYR A 183 -6.63 -4.83 -7.52
C TYR A 183 -6.75 -6.16 -8.25
N LYS A 184 -7.52 -7.06 -7.66
CA LYS A 184 -7.91 -8.35 -8.22
C LYS A 184 -9.36 -8.27 -8.66
N ASN A 185 -9.66 -8.76 -9.86
CA ASN A 185 -11.04 -8.90 -10.32
C ASN A 185 -11.67 -10.14 -9.65
N THR A 186 -12.85 -9.99 -9.07
CA THR A 186 -13.51 -11.03 -8.25
C THR A 186 -14.59 -11.84 -8.96
N GLU A 187 -15.05 -11.41 -10.14
CA GLU A 187 -16.17 -12.06 -10.83
C GLU A 187 -15.91 -12.37 -12.30
N GLU A 188 -16.01 -13.66 -12.65
CA GLU A 188 -16.29 -14.12 -14.02
C GLU A 188 -17.72 -14.70 -14.04
N SER A 189 -18.73 -13.82 -13.98
CA SER A 189 -20.08 -14.27 -14.34
C SER A 189 -20.11 -14.51 -15.84
N ILE A 190 -20.35 -15.76 -16.25
CA ILE A 190 -20.51 -16.14 -17.66
C ILE A 190 -21.67 -15.41 -18.35
N TYR A 191 -22.52 -14.71 -17.60
CA TYR A 191 -23.69 -13.96 -18.09
C TYR A 191 -23.47 -12.45 -18.15
N THR A 192 -22.30 -11.95 -17.79
CA THR A 192 -21.93 -10.53 -17.93
C THR A 192 -20.68 -10.40 -18.79
N PHE A 193 -20.67 -9.47 -19.73
CA PHE A 193 -19.50 -9.07 -20.50
C PHE A 193 -19.30 -7.58 -20.37
N PHE A 194 -18.06 -7.18 -20.13
CA PHE A 194 -17.67 -5.80 -20.04
C PHE A 194 -16.40 -5.59 -20.85
N LYS A 195 -16.43 -4.62 -21.77
CA LYS A 195 -15.23 -4.19 -22.49
C LYS A 195 -14.17 -3.70 -21.51
N GLU A 196 -14.61 -3.03 -20.45
CA GLU A 196 -13.77 -2.64 -19.33
C GLU A 196 -14.38 -3.06 -18.01
N THR A 197 -13.56 -3.59 -17.11
CA THR A 197 -14.04 -4.07 -15.82
C THR A 197 -14.57 -2.90 -14.97
N PRO A 198 -15.84 -3.00 -14.50
CA PRO A 198 -16.45 -2.04 -13.56
C PRO A 198 -15.63 -1.83 -12.29
N ASP A 199 -15.76 -0.66 -11.67
CA ASP A 199 -14.98 -0.31 -10.48
C ASP A 199 -15.37 -1.09 -9.23
N ASP A 200 -16.64 -1.48 -9.10
CA ASP A 200 -17.16 -2.31 -8.01
C ASP A 200 -16.65 -3.77 -8.05
N ARG A 201 -16.13 -4.23 -9.19
CA ARG A 201 -15.53 -5.58 -9.32
C ARG A 201 -14.08 -5.67 -8.89
N TRP A 202 -13.40 -4.53 -8.75
CA TRP A 202 -12.00 -4.48 -8.35
C TRP A 202 -11.87 -4.49 -6.84
N VAL A 203 -11.30 -5.57 -6.30
CA VAL A 203 -11.01 -5.68 -4.87
C VAL A 203 -9.52 -5.46 -4.63
N ARG A 204 -9.17 -4.57 -3.69
CA ARG A 204 -7.78 -4.36 -3.28
C ARG A 204 -7.16 -5.67 -2.76
N THR A 205 -5.93 -5.93 -3.19
CA THR A 205 -5.15 -7.11 -2.79
C THR A 205 -3.68 -6.72 -2.55
N THR A 206 -2.89 -7.69 -2.12
CA THR A 206 -1.44 -7.59 -1.92
C THR A 206 -0.68 -8.02 -3.18
N ASP A 207 0.64 -8.10 -3.08
CA ASP A 207 1.48 -8.65 -4.14
C ASP A 207 1.11 -10.12 -4.42
N PHE A 208 0.66 -10.40 -5.65
CA PHE A 208 0.30 -11.74 -6.09
C PHE A 208 1.50 -12.55 -6.59
N THR A 209 2.68 -11.93 -6.72
CA THR A 209 3.89 -12.62 -7.15
C THR A 209 4.51 -13.39 -5.98
N GLN A 210 5.19 -14.49 -6.32
CA GLN A 210 5.93 -15.27 -5.33
C GLN A 210 6.99 -14.38 -4.66
N ASN A 211 7.11 -14.47 -3.33
CA ASN A 211 8.02 -13.66 -2.51
C ASN A 211 7.83 -12.14 -2.59
N CYS A 212 6.67 -11.65 -3.05
CA CYS A 212 6.38 -10.22 -3.15
C CYS A 212 7.41 -9.45 -4.00
N ILE A 213 7.70 -9.92 -5.22
CA ILE A 213 8.71 -9.34 -6.12
C ILE A 213 8.32 -7.93 -6.58
N ILE A 214 7.04 -7.66 -6.83
CA ILE A 214 6.58 -6.32 -7.19
C ILE A 214 6.84 -5.36 -6.01
N GLY A 215 6.60 -5.81 -4.77
CA GLY A 215 6.94 -5.08 -3.56
C GLY A 215 8.44 -4.86 -3.33
N GLN A 216 9.31 -5.64 -3.98
CA GLN A 216 10.77 -5.42 -3.94
C GLN A 216 11.25 -4.39 -4.94
N SER A 217 10.42 -4.04 -5.92
CA SER A 217 10.81 -3.20 -7.03
C SER A 217 10.78 -1.72 -6.65
N SER A 218 11.83 -1.00 -7.02
CA SER A 218 11.92 0.46 -6.90
C SER A 218 11.60 1.17 -8.22
N ALA A 219 11.53 0.42 -9.32
CA ALA A 219 11.24 0.95 -10.63
C ALA A 219 10.46 -0.05 -11.51
N LEU A 220 9.82 0.50 -12.54
CA LEU A 220 9.12 -0.20 -13.59
C LEU A 220 9.79 0.11 -14.93
N CYS A 221 10.06 -0.89 -15.75
CA CYS A 221 10.56 -0.70 -17.11
C CYS A 221 9.56 -1.24 -18.13
N MET A 222 9.14 -0.40 -19.08
CA MET A 222 8.34 -0.80 -20.23
C MET A 222 9.24 -0.94 -21.45
N ASN A 223 9.21 -2.11 -22.09
CA ASN A 223 9.82 -2.33 -23.39
C ASN A 223 8.75 -2.08 -24.46
N LEU A 224 9.01 -1.08 -25.30
CA LEU A 224 8.11 -0.58 -26.32
C LEU A 224 8.79 -0.62 -27.68
N HIS A 225 8.00 -0.86 -28.73
CA HIS A 225 8.44 -0.62 -30.10
C HIS A 225 8.49 0.88 -30.37
N LEU A 226 9.40 1.36 -31.22
CA LEU A 226 9.53 2.79 -31.52
C LEU A 226 8.24 3.43 -32.02
N ASP A 227 7.50 2.69 -32.87
CA ASP A 227 6.23 3.13 -33.48
C ASP A 227 5.09 3.39 -32.48
N ILE A 228 5.23 2.92 -31.23
CA ILE A 228 4.21 3.18 -30.19
C ILE A 228 4.35 4.62 -29.75
N GLU A 229 3.48 5.53 -30.17
CA GLU A 229 3.49 6.90 -29.67
C GLU A 229 3.32 6.93 -28.14
N LEU A 230 4.15 7.71 -27.45
CA LEU A 230 4.01 7.94 -26.02
C LEU A 230 3.20 9.23 -25.81
N PRO A 231 2.43 9.32 -24.72
CA PRO A 231 1.82 10.59 -24.33
C PRO A 231 2.89 11.66 -24.04
N ASN A 232 2.51 12.93 -24.02
CA ASN A 232 3.41 13.98 -23.55
C ASN A 232 3.62 13.84 -22.04
N LEU A 233 4.74 13.23 -21.65
CA LEU A 233 5.10 12.99 -20.25
C LEU A 233 5.91 14.16 -19.65
N CYS A 234 6.42 15.08 -20.47
CA CYS A 234 7.28 16.18 -20.05
C CYS A 234 6.55 17.20 -19.19
N ASP A 235 5.28 17.44 -19.47
CA ASP A 235 4.49 18.48 -18.80
C ASP A 235 4.12 18.05 -17.36
N ASP A 236 4.00 16.74 -17.13
CA ASP A 236 3.45 16.19 -15.90
C ASP A 236 4.49 15.54 -14.97
N PHE A 237 5.67 15.18 -15.47
CA PHE A 237 6.68 14.42 -14.72
C PHE A 237 8.10 15.00 -14.84
N ALA A 238 8.96 14.66 -13.87
CA ALA A 238 10.41 14.81 -14.03
C ALA A 238 10.89 13.83 -15.12
N TYR A 239 10.97 14.34 -16.34
CA TYR A 239 11.13 13.56 -17.56
C TYR A 239 12.51 13.79 -18.19
N ASP A 240 13.17 12.71 -18.59
CA ASP A 240 14.52 12.74 -19.15
C ASP A 240 14.63 11.78 -20.35
N ASN A 241 15.35 12.21 -21.39
CA ASN A 241 15.58 11.43 -22.61
C ASN A 241 17.06 11.13 -22.74
N GLN A 242 17.41 9.84 -22.79
CA GLN A 242 18.80 9.40 -22.86
C GLN A 242 19.04 8.52 -24.09
N ILE A 243 20.01 8.92 -24.92
CA ILE A 243 20.56 8.08 -25.98
C ILE A 243 21.71 7.30 -25.35
N VAL A 244 21.62 5.97 -25.37
CA VAL A 244 22.62 5.08 -24.77
C VAL A 244 23.14 4.12 -25.83
N THR A 245 24.41 3.73 -25.72
CA THR A 245 25.00 2.74 -26.64
C THR A 245 24.23 1.43 -26.52
N HIS A 246 24.06 0.94 -25.29
CA HIS A 246 23.30 -0.26 -24.94
C HIS A 246 22.45 0.03 -23.71
N PHE A 247 21.27 -0.55 -23.64
CA PHE A 247 20.48 -0.61 -22.40
C PHE A 247 20.58 -2.03 -21.85
N THR A 248 21.23 -2.18 -20.70
CA THR A 248 21.47 -3.50 -20.10
C THR A 248 20.26 -3.94 -19.27
N MET A 249 19.78 -5.17 -19.54
CA MET A 249 18.65 -5.76 -18.84
C MET A 249 19.09 -7.08 -18.21
N ASP A 250 19.37 -7.04 -16.91
CA ASP A 250 19.74 -8.21 -16.14
C ASP A 250 18.50 -8.84 -15.50
N TYR A 251 18.52 -10.15 -15.33
CA TYR A 251 17.45 -10.89 -14.68
C TYR A 251 17.99 -11.58 -13.44
N SER A 252 17.30 -11.44 -12.31
CA SER A 252 17.63 -12.17 -11.09
C SER A 252 16.40 -12.55 -10.29
N SER A 253 16.66 -13.30 -9.24
CA SER A 253 15.67 -13.65 -8.24
C SER A 253 15.48 -12.53 -7.21
N SER A 254 14.44 -12.71 -6.40
CA SER A 254 14.19 -11.91 -5.20
C SER A 254 15.44 -11.79 -4.30
N PHE A 255 15.69 -10.57 -3.79
CA PHE A 255 16.72 -10.29 -2.78
C PHE A 255 16.15 -10.23 -1.35
N SER A 256 14.82 -10.41 -1.21
CA SER A 256 14.10 -10.49 0.06
C SER A 256 13.66 -11.93 0.31
N SER A 257 14.05 -12.52 1.43
CA SER A 257 13.60 -13.87 1.80
C SER A 257 12.20 -13.88 2.46
N ASN A 258 11.66 -12.72 2.81
CA ASN A 258 10.38 -12.61 3.52
C ASN A 258 9.21 -12.37 2.55
N SER A 259 8.24 -13.29 2.56
CA SER A 259 7.04 -13.28 1.72
C SER A 259 5.86 -12.47 2.29
N VAL A 260 6.03 -11.87 3.47
CA VAL A 260 5.01 -11.04 4.15
C VAL A 260 5.51 -9.60 4.34
N LEU A 261 6.81 -9.44 4.59
CA LEU A 261 7.48 -8.18 4.87
C LEU A 261 8.56 -7.93 3.80
N ALA A 262 8.14 -7.58 2.60
CA ALA A 262 9.05 -7.19 1.52
C ALA A 262 9.06 -5.67 1.32
N PRO A 263 10.17 -5.04 0.93
CA PRO A 263 11.53 -5.61 0.86
C PRO A 263 12.21 -5.52 2.23
N ILE A 264 12.43 -6.65 2.90
CA ILE A 264 13.40 -6.75 4.00
C ILE A 264 14.54 -7.64 3.49
N PHE A 265 15.71 -7.03 3.35
CA PHE A 265 16.93 -7.76 3.07
C PHE A 265 17.27 -8.66 4.27
N HIS A 266 17.81 -9.84 4.02
CA HIS A 266 18.32 -10.70 5.09
C HIS A 266 19.79 -11.02 4.79
N PRO A 267 20.73 -10.69 5.69
CA PRO A 267 22.13 -11.04 5.53
C PRO A 267 22.31 -12.56 5.32
N PRO A 268 23.35 -12.97 4.56
CA PRO A 268 23.70 -14.38 4.42
C PRO A 268 24.07 -15.00 5.77
N LEU A 269 23.90 -16.31 5.88
CA LEU A 269 24.21 -17.10 7.08
C LEU A 269 25.65 -16.80 7.57
N GLY A 270 25.77 -16.38 8.84
CA GLY A 270 27.04 -16.08 9.50
C GLY A 270 27.37 -14.59 9.64
N LEU A 271 26.65 -13.70 8.94
CA LEU A 271 26.74 -12.25 9.14
C LEU A 271 25.57 -11.75 10.00
N GLU A 272 25.87 -11.38 11.23
CA GLU A 272 24.89 -10.77 12.14
C GLU A 272 25.06 -9.26 12.15
N LEU A 273 24.08 -8.55 11.59
CA LEU A 273 24.03 -7.09 11.64
C LEU A 273 23.21 -6.63 12.85
N PRO A 274 23.77 -5.75 13.72
CA PRO A 274 23.00 -5.13 14.79
C PRO A 274 21.74 -4.44 14.25
N PHE A 275 20.66 -4.48 15.03
CA PHE A 275 19.35 -3.93 14.69
C PHE A 275 19.43 -2.54 14.02
N LYS A 276 20.21 -1.61 14.57
CA LYS A 276 20.32 -0.23 14.06
C LYS A 276 20.87 -0.18 12.62
N LEU A 277 21.94 -0.93 12.35
CA LEU A 277 22.56 -1.00 11.03
C LEU A 277 21.64 -1.69 10.04
N HIS A 278 21.07 -2.84 10.43
CA HIS A 278 20.18 -3.59 9.56
C HIS A 278 18.92 -2.77 9.20
N PHE A 279 18.33 -2.09 10.19
CA PHE A 279 17.23 -1.18 9.99
C PHE A 279 17.57 -0.07 8.99
N LYS A 280 18.75 0.56 9.12
CA LYS A 280 19.18 1.65 8.22
C LYS A 280 19.44 1.16 6.80
N ILE A 281 20.07 -0.01 6.62
CA ILE A 281 20.32 -0.60 5.29
C ILE A 281 19.00 -0.92 4.59
N CYS A 282 18.06 -1.57 5.29
CA CYS A 282 16.72 -1.82 4.76
C CYS A 282 15.99 -0.51 4.41
N SER A 283 16.08 0.51 5.27
CA SER A 283 15.50 1.84 5.02
C SER A 283 16.04 2.47 3.73
N LEU A 284 17.36 2.38 3.47
CA LEU A 284 17.97 2.87 2.24
C LEU A 284 17.42 2.17 0.98
N VAL A 285 17.21 0.86 1.02
CA VAL A 285 16.62 0.11 -0.10
C VAL A 285 15.15 0.47 -0.29
N GLN A 286 14.38 0.51 0.80
CA GLN A 286 12.94 0.74 0.78
C GLN A 286 12.59 2.14 0.24
N HIS A 287 13.41 3.14 0.56
CA HIS A 287 13.28 4.51 0.08
C HIS A 287 14.03 4.79 -1.25
N GLY A 288 14.56 3.76 -1.91
CA GLY A 288 15.19 3.87 -3.23
C GLY A 288 16.55 4.59 -3.23
N CYS A 289 17.18 4.77 -2.07
CA CYS A 289 18.51 5.37 -1.96
C CYS A 289 19.60 4.44 -2.52
N ILE A 290 19.42 3.13 -2.39
CA ILE A 290 20.29 2.12 -3.01
C ILE A 290 19.45 1.02 -3.67
N PRO A 291 19.91 0.41 -4.78
CA PRO A 291 19.24 -0.73 -5.38
C PRO A 291 19.36 -1.97 -4.49
N GLY A 292 18.27 -2.71 -4.27
CA GLY A 292 18.31 -3.96 -3.51
C GLY A 292 19.37 -4.97 -4.02
N PRO A 293 19.48 -5.22 -5.34
CA PRO A 293 20.51 -6.09 -5.92
C PRO A 293 21.96 -5.64 -5.69
N SER A 294 22.20 -4.40 -5.23
CA SER A 294 23.55 -3.90 -4.92
C SER A 294 24.07 -4.34 -3.55
N LEU A 295 23.23 -5.00 -2.72
CA LEU A 295 23.59 -5.55 -1.42
C LEU A 295 24.37 -6.87 -1.54
N ASN A 296 25.49 -6.84 -2.24
CA ASN A 296 26.37 -7.99 -2.45
C ASN A 296 27.36 -8.17 -1.28
N ASP A 297 28.14 -9.25 -1.31
CA ASP A 297 29.10 -9.59 -0.24
C ASP A 297 30.16 -8.49 0.01
N GLU A 298 30.53 -7.75 -1.05
CA GLU A 298 31.49 -6.65 -0.94
C GLU A 298 30.89 -5.47 -0.16
N PHE A 299 29.64 -5.09 -0.46
CA PHE A 299 28.89 -4.10 0.31
C PHE A 299 28.76 -4.56 1.78
N LEU A 300 28.37 -5.81 2.00
CA LEU A 300 28.19 -6.36 3.33
C LEU A 300 29.49 -6.37 4.15
N SER A 301 30.63 -6.59 3.51
CA SER A 301 31.94 -6.49 4.15
C SER A 301 32.28 -5.07 4.61
N LEU A 302 31.79 -4.04 3.91
CA LEU A 302 32.03 -2.64 4.25
C LEU A 302 31.12 -2.12 5.38
N VAL A 303 29.98 -2.78 5.60
CA VAL A 303 29.03 -2.46 6.68
C VAL A 303 29.09 -3.47 7.84
N ASP A 304 30.11 -4.33 7.87
CA ASP A 304 30.36 -5.27 8.96
C ASP A 304 31.06 -4.54 10.12
N PRO A 305 30.42 -4.41 11.30
CA PRO A 305 30.99 -3.72 12.46
C PRO A 305 32.24 -4.42 13.03
N ARG A 306 32.53 -5.67 12.63
CA ARG A 306 33.77 -6.37 13.00
C ARG A 306 34.97 -5.87 12.20
N LYS A 307 34.73 -5.26 11.04
CA LYS A 307 35.76 -4.78 10.09
C LYS A 307 35.90 -3.26 10.11
N VAL A 308 34.80 -2.54 10.29
CA VAL A 308 34.75 -1.07 10.27
C VAL A 308 34.08 -0.57 11.55
N ASP A 309 34.58 0.54 12.12
CA ASP A 309 33.99 1.15 13.30
C ASP A 309 32.50 1.48 13.08
N ILE A 310 31.65 1.02 13.99
CA ILE A 310 30.19 1.15 13.86
C ILE A 310 29.73 2.60 13.71
N SER A 311 30.39 3.55 14.38
CA SER A 311 30.03 4.97 14.31
C SER A 311 30.30 5.55 12.93
N LEU A 312 31.37 5.08 12.27
CA LEU A 312 31.67 5.45 10.88
C LEU A 312 30.66 4.86 9.90
N ILE A 313 30.23 3.62 10.12
CA ILE A 313 29.19 2.98 9.31
C ILE A 313 27.89 3.77 9.44
N GLU A 314 27.41 4.03 10.66
CA GLU A 314 26.17 4.78 10.92
C GLU A 314 26.21 6.16 10.26
N TYR A 315 27.32 6.89 10.41
CA TYR A 315 27.49 8.20 9.77
C TYR A 315 27.45 8.11 8.24
N ALA A 316 28.15 7.14 7.65
CA ALA A 316 28.20 6.97 6.20
C ALA A 316 26.82 6.62 5.62
N LEU A 317 26.08 5.71 6.26
CA LEU A 317 24.72 5.35 5.86
C LEU A 317 23.73 6.52 6.01
N GLU A 318 23.89 7.33 7.06
CA GLU A 318 23.09 8.55 7.24
C GLU A 318 23.39 9.59 6.15
N LYS A 319 24.67 9.77 5.79
CA LYS A 319 25.05 10.64 4.68
C LYS A 319 24.54 10.12 3.33
N MET A 320 24.54 8.81 3.12
CA MET A 320 24.00 8.17 1.92
C MET A 320 22.48 8.39 1.81
N TYR A 321 21.75 8.31 2.93
CA TYR A 321 20.30 8.57 2.96
C TYR A 321 19.93 10.00 2.53
N ARG A 322 20.84 10.97 2.72
CA ARG A 322 20.64 12.37 2.35
C ARG A 322 20.97 12.67 0.89
N LEU A 323 21.44 11.68 0.12
CA LEU A 323 21.64 11.84 -1.31
C LEU A 323 20.29 12.08 -1.99
N LYS A 324 20.28 13.03 -2.93
CA LYS A 324 19.08 13.35 -3.72
C LYS A 324 18.78 12.30 -4.80
N GLU A 325 19.79 11.53 -5.20
CA GLU A 325 19.70 10.51 -6.23
C GLU A 325 20.11 9.14 -5.66
N CYS A 326 19.61 8.09 -6.30
CA CYS A 326 19.98 6.72 -5.97
C CYS A 326 21.50 6.51 -6.15
N CYS A 327 22.14 5.92 -5.15
CA CYS A 327 23.53 5.50 -5.20
C CYS A 327 23.60 4.11 -5.86
N TYR A 328 23.88 4.11 -7.17
CA TYR A 328 24.00 2.89 -7.99
C TYR A 328 25.25 2.05 -7.68
N ASP A 329 26.30 2.66 -7.14
CA ASP A 329 27.55 1.98 -6.75
C ASP A 329 27.89 2.29 -5.28
N PRO A 330 27.17 1.65 -4.34
CA PRO A 330 27.34 1.93 -2.91
C PRO A 330 28.70 1.47 -2.37
N VAL A 331 29.30 0.43 -2.97
CA VAL A 331 30.62 -0.09 -2.58
C VAL A 331 31.70 0.97 -2.83
N LYS A 332 31.76 1.49 -4.06
CA LYS A 332 32.70 2.56 -4.41
C LYS A 332 32.48 3.78 -3.53
N TRP A 333 31.22 4.18 -3.35
CA TRP A 333 30.87 5.34 -2.55
C TRP A 333 31.33 5.21 -1.09
N LEU A 334 31.08 4.06 -0.45
CA LEU A 334 31.52 3.78 0.93
C LEU A 334 33.04 3.76 1.03
N THR A 335 33.73 3.12 0.08
CA THR A 335 35.19 3.05 0.04
C THR A 335 35.82 4.45 -0.05
N GLU A 336 35.26 5.32 -0.88
CA GLU A 336 35.67 6.72 -0.98
C GLU A 336 35.40 7.49 0.31
N GLN A 337 34.25 7.25 0.98
CA GLN A 337 33.97 7.87 2.28
C GLN A 337 34.98 7.44 3.34
N TYR A 338 35.32 6.15 3.43
CA TYR A 338 36.26 5.64 4.42
C TYR A 338 37.71 6.06 4.14
N SER A 339 38.08 6.21 2.86
CA SER A 339 39.42 6.63 2.45
C SER A 339 39.68 8.13 2.67
N CYS A 340 38.63 8.95 2.51
CA CYS A 340 38.65 10.35 2.88
C CYS A 340 38.68 10.48 4.42
N LYS A 341 39.86 10.26 5.05
CA LYS A 341 40.07 10.33 6.51
C LYS A 341 39.21 11.43 7.14
N PHE A 342 38.10 11.05 7.77
CA PHE A 342 37.21 11.98 8.45
C PHE A 342 37.98 12.65 9.61
N LYS A 343 38.63 13.77 9.33
CA LYS A 343 39.30 14.63 10.33
C LYS A 343 38.31 15.39 11.22
N HIS A 344 37.01 15.30 10.93
CA HIS A 344 35.97 15.88 11.76
C HIS A 344 35.58 14.87 12.82
N LYS A 345 35.84 15.19 14.09
CA LYS A 345 35.19 14.55 15.25
C LYS A 345 33.72 14.35 14.88
N ILE A 346 33.25 13.10 14.89
CA ILE A 346 31.82 12.78 14.82
C ILE A 346 31.19 13.55 16.00
N LYS A 347 30.60 14.72 15.72
CA LYS A 347 29.76 15.38 16.70
C LYS A 347 28.55 14.48 16.78
N SER A 348 28.46 13.73 17.87
CA SER A 348 27.20 13.14 18.28
C SER A 348 26.20 14.29 18.32
N ASN A 349 25.33 14.37 17.32
CA ASN A 349 24.16 15.23 17.38
C ASN A 349 23.18 14.57 18.34
N VAL A 350 23.55 14.49 19.63
CA VAL A 350 22.54 14.36 20.68
C VAL A 350 21.85 15.71 20.68
N ILE A 351 20.85 15.85 19.81
CA ILE A 351 19.89 16.92 19.92
C ILE A 351 19.26 16.70 21.30
N ASN A 352 19.53 17.62 22.24
CA ASN A 352 18.77 17.67 23.48
C ASN A 352 17.32 17.89 23.07
N LEU A 353 16.52 16.84 23.14
CA LEU A 353 15.09 16.90 22.90
C LEU A 353 14.45 17.77 23.97
N ASP A 354 13.44 18.55 23.58
CA ASP A 354 12.58 19.25 24.55
C ASP A 354 11.97 18.24 25.54
N GLU A 355 11.73 18.70 26.77
CA GLU A 355 11.16 17.88 27.84
C GLU A 355 9.89 17.13 27.37
N GLY A 356 9.94 15.80 27.46
CA GLY A 356 8.84 14.91 27.12
C GLY A 356 8.81 14.41 25.67
N LEU A 357 9.77 14.75 24.82
CA LEU A 357 9.94 14.13 23.50
C LEU A 357 10.93 12.95 23.54
N MET A 358 10.72 11.95 22.68
CA MET A 358 11.57 10.76 22.55
C MET A 358 11.72 10.36 21.08
N TYR A 359 12.92 9.88 20.72
CA TYR A 359 13.20 9.34 19.39
C TYR A 359 12.76 7.89 19.29
N VAL A 360 11.84 7.59 18.37
CA VAL A 360 11.32 6.24 18.16
C VAL A 360 11.32 5.88 16.67
N ARG A 361 11.72 4.64 16.37
CA ARG A 361 11.67 4.10 15.01
C ARG A 361 10.25 3.69 14.64
N ARG A 362 9.89 3.95 13.38
CA ARG A 362 8.58 3.63 12.84
C ARG A 362 8.71 2.65 11.69
N VAL A 363 7.82 1.65 11.65
CA VAL A 363 7.66 0.74 10.52
C VAL A 363 6.30 0.99 9.89
N ILE A 364 6.28 1.43 8.64
CA ILE A 364 5.04 1.60 7.87
C ILE A 364 4.85 0.36 7.01
N VAL A 365 3.70 -0.27 7.14
CA VAL A 365 3.31 -1.45 6.35
C VAL A 365 2.22 -1.03 5.38
N THR A 366 2.48 -1.16 4.09
CA THR A 366 1.51 -0.96 3.02
C THR A 366 1.09 -2.31 2.42
N PRO A 367 -0.01 -2.40 1.65
CA PRO A 367 -0.43 -3.63 0.99
C PRO A 367 0.62 -4.30 0.10
N MET A 368 1.62 -3.55 -0.39
CA MET A 368 2.72 -4.06 -1.21
C MET A 368 4.07 -4.10 -0.52
N ARG A 369 4.37 -3.13 0.36
CA ARG A 369 5.73 -2.92 0.87
C ARG A 369 5.79 -2.72 2.38
N VAL A 370 7.00 -2.66 2.91
CA VAL A 370 7.29 -2.17 4.26
C VAL A 370 8.34 -1.07 4.15
N TYR A 371 8.24 -0.06 4.99
CA TYR A 371 9.13 1.09 5.03
C TYR A 371 9.60 1.33 6.46
N PHE A 372 10.91 1.43 6.62
CA PHE A 372 11.58 1.68 7.89
C PHE A 372 11.95 3.16 7.95
N CYS A 373 11.33 3.86 8.90
CA CYS A 373 11.39 5.30 9.05
C CYS A 373 11.95 5.71 10.42
N GLY A 374 12.42 6.95 10.47
CA GLY A 374 12.94 7.57 11.67
C GLY A 374 14.37 7.15 12.00
N PRO A 375 14.79 7.31 13.28
CA PRO A 375 13.95 7.62 14.43
C PRO A 375 13.34 9.03 14.40
N ASP A 376 12.04 9.12 14.64
CA ASP A 376 11.27 10.39 14.66
C ASP A 376 11.06 10.86 16.10
N ALA A 377 11.09 12.17 16.32
CA ALA A 377 10.76 12.75 17.63
C ALA A 377 9.25 12.69 17.85
N ILE A 378 8.82 11.95 18.88
CA ILE A 378 7.41 11.82 19.28
C ILE A 378 7.22 12.26 20.72
N LEU A 379 6.01 12.67 21.08
CA LEU A 379 5.66 12.88 22.48
C LEU A 379 5.68 11.54 23.22
N SER A 380 6.39 11.51 24.35
CA SER A 380 6.52 10.34 25.21
C SER A 380 5.17 9.88 25.76
N ASN A 381 5.15 8.67 26.32
CA ASN A 381 4.03 8.13 27.07
C ASN A 381 4.55 7.44 28.34
N ARG A 382 3.65 7.04 29.23
CA ARG A 382 4.00 6.47 30.54
C ARG A 382 4.92 5.25 30.42
N VAL A 383 4.72 4.42 29.39
CA VAL A 383 5.48 3.19 29.18
C VAL A 383 6.89 3.51 28.70
N LEU A 384 7.02 4.35 27.68
CA LEU A 384 8.32 4.71 27.12
C LEU A 384 9.20 5.48 28.11
N ARG A 385 8.59 6.30 28.99
CA ARG A 385 9.33 6.99 30.05
C ARG A 385 9.89 6.03 31.08
N TYR A 386 9.11 5.02 31.48
CA TYR A 386 9.54 4.04 32.46
C TYR A 386 10.61 3.08 31.89
N TYR A 387 10.42 2.63 30.64
CA TYR A 387 11.34 1.74 29.94
C TYR A 387 12.28 2.50 28.98
N TYR A 388 12.80 3.66 29.42
CA TYR A 388 13.64 4.52 28.58
C TYR A 388 14.91 3.81 28.07
N GLU A 389 15.54 3.00 28.92
CA GLU A 389 16.75 2.24 28.57
C GLU A 389 16.49 1.23 27.44
N ASP A 390 15.24 0.81 27.28
CA ASP A 390 14.79 -0.17 26.28
C ASP A 390 14.17 0.50 25.05
N ILE A 391 14.39 1.81 24.81
CA ILE A 391 13.74 2.53 23.71
C ILE A 391 14.00 1.92 22.33
N ASP A 392 15.21 1.37 22.13
CA ASP A 392 15.59 0.67 20.90
C ASP A 392 14.88 -0.69 20.73
N ASN A 393 14.19 -1.18 21.76
CA ASN A 393 13.34 -2.37 21.73
C ASN A 393 11.87 -2.03 21.46
N PHE A 394 11.49 -0.74 21.39
CA PHE A 394 10.16 -0.33 20.95
C PHE A 394 10.18 0.12 19.49
N ILE A 395 9.19 -0.34 18.72
CA ILE A 395 8.88 0.22 17.41
C ILE A 395 7.40 0.57 17.32
N ARG A 396 7.13 1.66 16.61
CA ARG A 396 5.76 2.01 16.22
C ARG A 396 5.47 1.42 14.85
N VAL A 397 4.45 0.59 14.74
CA VAL A 397 4.00 0.03 13.45
C VAL A 397 2.76 0.79 12.99
N SER A 398 2.70 1.18 11.71
CA SER A 398 1.55 1.86 11.11
C SER A 398 1.13 1.15 9.83
N PHE A 399 -0.15 0.83 9.72
CA PHE A 399 -0.75 0.23 8.53
C PHE A 399 -1.40 1.33 7.68
N MET A 400 -0.83 1.59 6.50
CA MET A 400 -1.22 2.68 5.59
C MET A 400 -1.39 2.14 4.17
N ASP A 401 -2.07 2.86 3.29
CA ASP A 401 -2.09 2.49 1.86
C ASP A 401 -0.89 3.11 1.11
N GLU A 402 -0.68 2.76 -0.16
CA GLU A 402 0.50 3.15 -0.95
C GLU A 402 0.64 4.68 -1.17
N ASP A 403 -0.43 5.44 -1.01
CA ASP A 403 -0.44 6.91 -1.08
C ASP A 403 -0.22 7.58 0.28
N TRP A 404 0.15 6.80 1.30
CA TRP A 404 0.34 7.26 2.69
C TRP A 404 -0.96 7.67 3.39
N GLU A 405 -2.12 7.40 2.76
CA GLU A 405 -3.41 7.60 3.37
C GLU A 405 -3.82 6.40 4.23
N ARG A 406 -4.94 6.56 4.95
CA ARG A 406 -5.49 5.48 5.78
C ARG A 406 -6.17 4.45 4.89
N MET A 407 -5.90 3.17 5.14
CA MET A 407 -6.65 2.09 4.52
C MET A 407 -8.14 2.17 4.91
N HIS A 408 -9.02 2.02 3.94
CA HIS A 408 -10.46 2.05 4.18
C HIS A 408 -10.96 0.67 4.59
N SER A 409 -12.09 0.64 5.32
CA SER A 409 -12.73 -0.62 5.74
C SER A 409 -13.05 -1.54 4.55
N VAL A 410 -13.44 -0.96 3.41
CA VAL A 410 -13.75 -1.67 2.16
C VAL A 410 -12.55 -2.41 1.58
N ASP A 411 -11.32 -1.95 1.85
CA ASP A 411 -10.09 -2.59 1.36
C ASP A 411 -9.73 -3.84 2.15
N LEU A 412 -10.20 -3.93 3.40
CA LEU A 412 -9.98 -5.06 4.31
C LEU A 412 -11.11 -6.09 4.23
N SER A 413 -12.32 -5.62 4.00
CA SER A 413 -13.54 -6.42 3.96
C SER A 413 -14.52 -5.82 2.95
N PRO A 414 -14.35 -6.11 1.65
CA PRO A 414 -15.25 -5.64 0.61
C PRO A 414 -16.66 -6.18 0.88
N TYR A 415 -17.63 -5.35 0.55
CA TYR A 415 -19.05 -5.68 0.72
C TYR A 415 -19.51 -6.62 -0.41
N PRO A 416 -20.19 -7.73 -0.08
CA PRO A 416 -21.52 -7.90 -0.64
C PRO A 416 -22.54 -8.39 0.42
N PRO A 417 -23.73 -7.78 0.54
CA PRO A 417 -24.74 -8.17 1.53
C PRO A 417 -25.66 -9.27 1.05
N THR A 418 -25.33 -9.96 -0.04
CA THR A 418 -26.24 -10.93 -0.64
C THR A 418 -26.13 -12.32 -0.04
N LYS A 419 -25.15 -12.59 0.84
CA LYS A 419 -24.95 -13.94 1.44
C LYS A 419 -24.53 -13.98 2.91
N GLY A 420 -24.44 -12.86 3.63
CA GLY A 420 -24.11 -12.86 5.07
C GLY A 420 -22.69 -13.36 5.44
N VAL A 421 -21.84 -13.65 4.46
CA VAL A 421 -20.45 -14.09 4.68
C VAL A 421 -19.52 -12.89 4.50
N VAL A 422 -18.80 -12.54 5.57
CA VAL A 422 -17.76 -11.50 5.54
C VAL A 422 -16.55 -12.04 4.77
N VAL A 423 -16.28 -11.50 3.59
CA VAL A 423 -15.09 -11.85 2.79
C VAL A 423 -13.93 -10.97 3.24
N ARG A 424 -12.87 -11.56 3.79
CA ARG A 424 -11.62 -10.87 4.15
C ARG A 424 -10.68 -10.83 2.95
N THR A 425 -10.04 -9.69 2.71
CA THR A 425 -9.06 -9.55 1.63
C THR A 425 -7.70 -10.11 2.00
N ASP A 426 -6.84 -10.27 1.00
CA ASP A 426 -5.44 -10.62 1.20
C ASP A 426 -4.70 -9.56 2.05
N ILE A 427 -5.14 -8.30 2.01
CA ILE A 427 -4.60 -7.22 2.84
C ILE A 427 -4.90 -7.48 4.32
N PHE A 428 -6.15 -7.83 4.65
CA PHE A 428 -6.51 -8.21 6.01
C PHE A 428 -5.67 -9.39 6.50
N ASN A 429 -5.54 -10.43 5.67
CA ASN A 429 -4.73 -11.61 5.99
C ASN A 429 -3.25 -11.25 6.21
N ARG A 430 -2.69 -10.33 5.41
CA ARG A 430 -1.33 -9.83 5.59
C ARG A 430 -1.15 -9.11 6.92
N ILE A 431 -2.07 -8.22 7.28
CA ILE A 431 -2.04 -7.50 8.57
C ILE A 431 -2.08 -8.50 9.73
N MET A 432 -3.02 -9.47 9.69
CA MET A 432 -3.14 -10.49 10.74
C MET A 432 -1.87 -11.32 10.89
N LYS A 433 -1.26 -11.77 9.79
CA LYS A 433 0.01 -12.50 9.82
C LYS A 433 1.14 -11.70 10.49
N ILE A 434 1.20 -10.38 10.28
CA ILE A 434 2.21 -9.51 10.91
C ILE A 434 1.94 -9.36 12.40
N LEU A 435 0.67 -9.24 12.80
CA LEU A 435 0.29 -9.16 14.21
C LEU A 435 0.59 -10.47 14.96
N GLU A 436 0.38 -11.61 14.31
CA GLU A 436 0.61 -12.95 14.88
C GLU A 436 2.09 -13.32 14.94
N ASN A 437 2.85 -13.10 13.86
CA ASN A 437 4.24 -13.52 13.76
C ASN A 437 5.24 -12.46 14.24
N GLY A 438 4.81 -11.21 14.37
CA GLY A 438 5.70 -10.09 14.64
C GLY A 438 6.59 -9.70 13.46
N ILE A 439 7.64 -8.92 13.75
CA ILE A 439 8.60 -8.41 12.77
C ILE A 439 10.01 -8.68 13.28
N VAL A 440 10.85 -9.34 12.48
CA VAL A 440 12.26 -9.59 12.81
C VAL A 440 13.14 -8.61 12.04
N ILE A 441 14.01 -7.89 12.75
CA ILE A 441 14.96 -6.93 12.17
C ILE A 441 16.31 -7.11 12.87
N GLY A 442 17.27 -7.71 12.18
CA GLY A 442 18.61 -7.96 12.71
C GLY A 442 18.53 -8.95 13.87
N ASP A 443 19.10 -8.56 15.00
CA ASP A 443 19.13 -9.32 16.25
C ASP A 443 17.86 -9.17 17.11
N LYS A 444 16.83 -8.47 16.62
CA LYS A 444 15.59 -8.20 17.38
C LYS A 444 14.34 -8.79 16.72
N ALA A 445 13.51 -9.44 17.52
CA ALA A 445 12.19 -9.94 17.13
C ALA A 445 11.10 -9.17 17.88
N PHE A 446 10.34 -8.35 17.16
CA PHE A 446 9.32 -7.46 17.69
C PHE A 446 7.95 -8.14 17.68
N GLU A 447 7.34 -8.28 18.85
CA GLU A 447 6.00 -8.84 19.03
C GLU A 447 4.97 -7.76 19.39
N PHE A 448 3.69 -8.05 19.15
CA PHE A 448 2.60 -7.13 19.48
C PHE A 448 2.58 -6.78 20.98
N LEU A 449 2.58 -5.48 21.28
CA LEU A 449 2.52 -4.97 22.65
C LEU A 449 1.13 -4.43 22.99
N ALA A 450 0.73 -3.33 22.36
CA ALA A 450 -0.53 -2.63 22.61
C ALA A 450 -0.75 -1.48 21.61
N PHE A 451 -1.91 -0.83 21.69
CA PHE A 451 -2.21 0.42 20.99
C PHE A 451 -3.05 1.32 21.91
N SER A 452 -2.96 2.64 21.73
CA SER A 452 -3.93 3.57 22.30
C SER A 452 -5.11 3.81 21.36
N SER A 453 -6.20 4.40 21.85
CA SER A 453 -7.38 4.72 21.03
C SER A 453 -7.06 5.70 19.90
N SER A 454 -6.13 6.65 20.10
CA SER A 454 -5.70 7.56 19.02
C SER A 454 -4.89 6.81 17.96
N GLN A 455 -3.99 5.93 18.39
CA GLN A 455 -3.17 5.12 17.49
C GLN A 455 -4.02 4.14 16.69
N LEU A 456 -5.04 3.52 17.30
CA LEU A 456 -5.97 2.64 16.58
C LEU A 456 -6.72 3.40 15.47
N ARG A 457 -7.13 4.65 15.71
CA ARG A 457 -7.73 5.51 14.67
C ARG A 457 -6.76 5.86 13.53
N GLU A 458 -5.47 5.84 13.81
CA GLU A 458 -4.38 6.01 12.84
C GLU A 458 -3.83 4.67 12.32
N SER A 459 -4.55 3.56 12.55
CA SER A 459 -4.13 2.20 12.18
C SER A 459 -2.69 1.88 12.63
N SER A 460 -2.33 2.34 13.82
CA SER A 460 -1.00 2.25 14.40
C SER A 460 -1.00 1.51 15.73
N LEU A 461 0.13 0.90 16.07
CA LEU A 461 0.33 0.15 17.30
C LEU A 461 1.81 0.13 17.73
N TRP A 462 2.05 -0.38 18.92
CA TRP A 462 3.38 -0.63 19.47
C TRP A 462 3.73 -2.11 19.37
N MET A 463 4.96 -2.38 18.95
CA MET A 463 5.59 -3.69 19.11
C MET A 463 6.85 -3.56 19.98
N PHE A 464 7.20 -4.64 20.65
CA PHE A 464 8.35 -4.70 21.54
C PHE A 464 9.23 -5.91 21.24
N ALA A 465 10.55 -5.71 21.25
CA ALA A 465 11.52 -6.77 21.14
C ALA A 465 11.94 -7.25 22.54
N SER A 466 11.53 -8.46 22.88
CA SER A 466 11.85 -9.07 24.18
C SER A 466 13.36 -9.25 24.38
N ARG A 467 13.81 -9.10 25.63
CA ARG A 467 15.20 -9.34 26.05
C ARG A 467 15.21 -10.16 27.34
N PRO A 468 16.36 -10.71 27.76
CA PRO A 468 16.46 -11.38 29.05
C PRO A 468 15.91 -10.50 30.19
N GLY A 469 14.92 -11.02 30.90
CA GLY A 469 14.26 -10.35 32.03
C GLY A 469 13.17 -9.33 31.69
N LEU A 470 12.83 -9.11 30.41
CA LEU A 470 11.73 -8.22 30.02
C LEU A 470 11.07 -8.65 28.71
N SER A 471 9.78 -8.99 28.78
CA SER A 471 8.93 -9.32 27.63
C SER A 471 7.75 -8.36 27.46
N ALA A 472 7.05 -8.43 26.32
CA ALA A 472 5.82 -7.65 26.12
C ALA A 472 4.73 -8.02 27.14
N THR A 473 4.74 -9.24 27.68
CA THR A 473 3.81 -9.69 28.73
C THR A 473 4.13 -9.06 30.08
N ASP A 474 5.42 -8.91 30.41
CA ASP A 474 5.86 -8.26 31.64
C ASP A 474 5.48 -6.77 31.62
N ILE A 475 5.70 -6.11 30.48
CA ILE A 475 5.30 -4.71 30.26
C ILE A 475 3.77 -4.54 30.41
N ARG A 476 2.97 -5.44 29.82
CA ARG A 476 1.50 -5.42 29.97
C ARG A 476 1.05 -5.65 31.42
N SER A 477 1.76 -6.52 32.15
CA SER A 477 1.48 -6.79 33.58
C SER A 477 1.82 -5.59 34.46
N TRP A 478 2.87 -4.85 34.12
CA TRP A 478 3.25 -3.61 34.80
C TRP A 478 2.22 -2.47 34.62
N MET A 479 1.47 -2.46 33.51
CA MET A 479 0.51 -1.38 33.23
C MET A 479 -0.67 -1.32 34.19
N GLY A 480 -1.01 -2.43 34.84
CA GLY A 480 -2.11 -2.51 35.80
C GLY A 480 -2.77 -3.90 35.83
N ASP A 481 -3.71 -4.07 36.77
CA ASP A 481 -4.53 -5.28 36.83
C ASP A 481 -5.83 -5.09 36.04
N PHE A 482 -5.95 -5.85 34.95
CA PHE A 482 -7.12 -5.83 34.06
C PHE A 482 -7.91 -7.15 34.10
N LYS A 483 -7.62 -8.07 35.03
CA LYS A 483 -8.20 -9.43 35.07
C LYS A 483 -9.73 -9.44 35.15
N MET A 484 -10.33 -8.42 35.73
CA MET A 484 -11.79 -8.30 35.88
C MET A 484 -12.50 -7.87 34.58
N ILE A 485 -11.77 -7.38 33.57
CA ILE A 485 -12.37 -6.89 32.32
C ILE A 485 -12.49 -8.03 31.31
N LYS A 486 -13.69 -8.61 31.20
CA LYS A 486 -13.98 -9.74 30.28
C LYS A 486 -14.19 -9.32 28.83
N ASN A 487 -14.53 -8.06 28.58
CA ASN A 487 -14.78 -7.56 27.22
C ASN A 487 -13.47 -7.13 26.56
N VAL A 488 -13.11 -7.77 25.44
CA VAL A 488 -11.83 -7.54 24.74
C VAL A 488 -11.65 -6.09 24.29
N ALA A 489 -12.70 -5.45 23.78
CA ALA A 489 -12.63 -4.05 23.34
C ALA A 489 -12.38 -3.11 24.51
N LYS A 490 -13.07 -3.31 25.64
CA LYS A 490 -12.85 -2.54 26.88
C LYS A 490 -11.45 -2.81 27.45
N TYR A 491 -10.99 -4.06 27.43
CA TYR A 491 -9.66 -4.45 27.89
C TYR A 491 -8.58 -3.72 27.09
N ALA A 492 -8.63 -3.79 25.76
CA ALA A 492 -7.67 -3.11 24.88
C ALA A 492 -7.70 -1.59 25.06
N ALA A 493 -8.89 -0.99 25.19
CA ALA A 493 -9.02 0.44 25.42
C ALA A 493 -8.39 0.90 26.75
N ARG A 494 -8.52 0.10 27.82
CA ARG A 494 -7.91 0.40 29.14
C ARG A 494 -6.41 0.17 29.15
N LEU A 495 -5.92 -0.92 28.55
CA LEU A 495 -4.49 -1.16 28.37
C LEU A 495 -3.82 -0.03 27.60
N GLY A 496 -4.49 0.46 26.55
CA GLY A 496 -4.02 1.53 25.67
C GLY A 496 -3.87 2.90 26.31
N GLN A 497 -4.43 3.14 27.50
CA GLN A 497 -4.35 4.44 28.19
C GLN A 497 -2.91 4.81 28.53
N SER A 498 -2.07 3.82 28.88
CA SER A 498 -0.65 4.02 29.18
C SER A 498 0.19 4.43 27.97
N PHE A 499 -0.33 4.25 26.75
CA PHE A 499 0.30 4.66 25.49
C PHE A 499 -0.26 5.97 24.92
N GLY A 500 -1.16 6.63 25.65
CA GLY A 500 -1.55 7.99 25.33
C GLY A 500 -0.34 8.92 25.37
N SER A 501 -0.15 9.73 24.33
CA SER A 501 0.88 10.76 24.30
C SER A 501 0.64 11.75 25.44
N SER A 502 1.60 11.89 26.34
CA SER A 502 1.46 12.77 27.51
C SER A 502 2.80 13.33 27.95
N ARG A 503 2.80 14.51 28.56
CA ARG A 503 3.93 15.00 29.35
C ARG A 503 3.76 14.53 30.79
N GLU A 504 4.84 14.09 31.41
CA GLU A 504 4.83 13.91 32.86
C GLU A 504 4.85 15.29 33.51
N THR A 505 3.98 15.50 34.50
CA THR A 505 3.86 16.80 35.15
C THR A 505 4.36 16.71 36.59
N PHE A 506 3.75 15.86 37.42
CA PHE A 506 4.15 15.65 38.81
C PHE A 506 3.84 14.22 39.26
N VAL A 507 4.62 13.73 40.23
CA VAL A 507 4.33 12.51 40.98
C VAL A 507 3.53 12.90 42.23
N VAL A 508 2.33 12.35 42.37
CA VAL A 508 1.41 12.63 43.50
C VAL A 508 1.51 11.50 44.51
N GLY A 509 1.66 11.82 45.79
CA GLY A 509 1.69 10.86 46.88
C GLY A 509 0.34 10.14 47.04
N LYS A 510 0.34 8.89 47.50
CA LYS A 510 -0.92 8.15 47.72
C LYS A 510 -1.81 8.81 48.79
N ASP A 511 -1.18 9.47 49.75
CA ASP A 511 -1.78 10.25 50.82
C ASP A 511 -2.41 11.57 50.33
N GLU A 512 -2.04 12.03 49.14
CA GLU A 512 -2.60 13.23 48.49
C GLU A 512 -3.78 12.89 47.56
N ILE A 513 -4.19 11.61 47.47
CA ILE A 513 -5.26 11.14 46.59
C ILE A 513 -6.50 10.77 47.41
N GLN A 514 -7.63 11.41 47.10
CA GLN A 514 -8.93 11.07 47.67
C GLN A 514 -9.85 10.50 46.60
N ILE A 515 -10.40 9.30 46.83
CA ILE A 515 -11.48 8.73 46.02
C ILE A 515 -12.80 9.28 46.52
N ILE A 516 -13.53 9.98 45.65
CA ILE A 516 -14.86 10.54 45.93
C ILE A 516 -15.93 9.74 45.19
N PRO A 517 -17.13 9.53 45.78
CA PRO A 517 -18.25 8.92 45.07
C PRO A 517 -18.70 9.76 43.88
N ASP A 518 -19.22 9.10 42.86
CA ASP A 518 -19.84 9.78 41.73
C ASP A 518 -21.09 10.59 42.15
N ILE A 519 -21.32 11.70 41.46
CA ILE A 519 -22.50 12.54 41.63
C ILE A 519 -23.63 11.94 40.79
N GLU A 520 -24.56 11.27 41.44
CA GLU A 520 -25.65 10.55 40.80
C GLU A 520 -27.03 11.09 41.19
N ILE A 521 -27.97 11.14 40.23
CA ILE A 521 -29.38 11.46 40.48
C ILE A 521 -30.25 10.33 39.94
N HIS A 522 -31.17 9.87 40.79
CA HIS A 522 -32.19 8.90 40.40
C HIS A 522 -33.47 9.63 40.01
N LYS A 523 -33.89 9.50 38.74
CA LYS A 523 -35.15 10.09 38.24
C LYS A 523 -35.87 9.10 37.33
N GLU A 524 -37.17 8.90 37.58
CA GLU A 524 -38.05 8.03 36.75
C GLU A 524 -37.51 6.61 36.54
N GLY A 525 -36.90 6.03 37.58
CA GLY A 525 -36.31 4.68 37.51
C GLY A 525 -35.00 4.59 36.73
N LYS A 526 -34.42 5.71 36.28
CA LYS A 526 -33.11 5.78 35.63
C LYS A 526 -32.11 6.50 36.53
N ASN A 527 -30.89 5.96 36.62
CA ASN A 527 -29.77 6.59 37.30
C ASN A 527 -28.95 7.42 36.29
N TYR A 528 -28.64 8.65 36.65
CA TYR A 528 -27.86 9.57 35.82
C TYR A 528 -26.61 9.99 36.59
N THR A 529 -25.43 9.70 36.03
CA THR A 529 -24.13 10.08 36.58
C THR A 529 -23.65 11.39 35.96
N PHE A 530 -23.45 12.42 36.78
CA PHE A 530 -23.04 13.76 36.35
C PHE A 530 -21.52 14.00 36.46
N SER A 531 -20.80 13.12 37.15
CA SER A 531 -19.35 13.18 37.33
C SER A 531 -18.56 12.22 36.45
N ASP A 532 -19.18 11.59 35.45
CA ASP A 532 -18.52 10.59 34.60
C ASP A 532 -17.30 11.22 33.90
N GLY A 533 -16.12 10.68 34.20
CA GLY A 533 -14.85 11.10 33.60
C GLY A 533 -14.26 12.40 34.14
N ILE A 534 -14.80 13.00 35.20
CA ILE A 534 -14.27 14.23 35.80
C ILE A 534 -13.85 14.05 37.26
N GLY A 535 -12.89 14.85 37.70
CA GLY A 535 -12.37 14.87 39.06
C GLY A 535 -11.94 16.29 39.46
N LYS A 536 -11.52 16.46 40.71
CA LYS A 536 -11.04 17.74 41.25
C LYS A 536 -9.55 17.64 41.56
N ILE A 537 -8.83 18.73 41.33
CA ILE A 537 -7.46 18.95 41.80
C ILE A 537 -7.43 20.19 42.70
N SER A 538 -6.46 20.26 43.63
CA SER A 538 -6.29 21.45 44.46
C SER A 538 -5.80 22.63 43.62
N ALA A 539 -6.10 23.86 44.06
CA ALA A 539 -5.62 25.07 43.38
C ALA A 539 -4.08 25.13 43.34
N ASP A 540 -3.41 24.71 44.42
CA ASP A 540 -1.94 24.60 44.48
C ASP A 540 -1.40 23.60 43.44
N PHE A 541 -2.04 22.42 43.31
CA PHE A 541 -1.64 21.44 42.30
C PHE A 541 -1.87 21.94 40.88
N ALA A 542 -2.98 22.66 40.64
CA ALA A 542 -3.24 23.29 39.35
C ALA A 542 -2.19 24.34 38.99
N GLN A 543 -1.77 25.18 39.94
CA GLN A 543 -0.69 26.16 39.73
C GLN A 543 0.64 25.46 39.40
N LYS A 544 1.00 24.40 40.13
CA LYS A 544 2.18 23.58 39.84
C LYS A 544 2.13 23.05 38.40
N VAL A 545 0.98 22.51 37.96
CA VAL A 545 0.76 22.03 36.58
C VAL A 545 0.99 23.14 35.54
N VAL A 546 0.50 24.36 35.78
CA VAL A 546 0.71 25.51 34.88
C VAL A 546 2.19 25.86 34.77
N TYR A 547 2.90 25.97 35.90
CA TYR A 547 4.33 26.26 35.92
C TYR A 547 5.15 25.16 35.22
N GLY A 548 4.89 23.89 35.51
CA GLY A 548 5.58 22.76 34.89
C GLY A 548 5.29 22.57 33.39
N SER A 549 4.20 23.17 32.90
CA SER A 549 3.80 23.08 31.48
C SER A 549 4.19 24.30 30.64
N ASN A 550 4.90 25.29 31.22
CA ASN A 550 5.24 26.57 30.59
C ASN A 550 4.03 27.30 29.97
N LEU A 551 2.85 27.17 30.58
CA LEU A 551 1.64 27.87 30.15
C LEU A 551 1.66 29.30 30.72
N THR A 552 1.46 30.31 29.86
CA THR A 552 1.63 31.73 30.21
C THR A 552 0.47 32.34 31.01
N HIS A 553 -0.57 31.58 31.34
CA HIS A 553 -1.71 32.08 32.10
C HIS A 553 -2.02 31.19 33.31
N SER A 554 -1.99 31.80 34.49
CA SER A 554 -2.49 31.25 35.76
C SER A 554 -4.02 31.18 35.74
N ILE A 555 -4.57 30.08 36.25
CA ILE A 555 -6.02 29.90 36.52
C ILE A 555 -6.41 30.67 37.77
#